data_AF-A0A440Z3R9-F1
#
_entry.id   AF-A0A440Z3R9-F1
#
_cell.length_a   1.000
_cell.length_b   1.000
_cell.length_c   1.000
_cell.angle_alpha   90.00
_cell.angle_beta   90.00
_cell.angle_gamma   90.00
#
_symmetry.space_group_name_H-M   'P 1'
#
loop_
_entity.id
_entity.type
_entity.pdbx_description
1 polymer ?
#
loop_
_entity_poly.entity_id
_entity_poly.type
_entity_poly.pdbx_seq_one_letter_code
_entity_poly.pdbx_strand_id
1 'polypeptide(L)'
;MKTVSIGTIFTIVASAAHGAECIDAKAAKAGFILERPGIQSEFRPAAGGMMSVANEYQFQSPQTQFLFGGLIEVFRDSDTGQLALIPFSDLRKLFPLKAGAKSKTLFVRLAANKQPKGTETLEINVKGKETFSLGACKYNVLAVTQTIKNEAGKTQDEFTALYAPDLQAVLARRYDEGTNAESVVGYEVIKPLPN
;
A
#
# COMPACT_ATOMS: atom_id res chain seq x y z
N MET A 1 -27.39 -5.37 69.69
CA MET A 1 -26.20 -4.72 69.10
C MET A 1 -25.33 -5.85 68.55
N LYS A 2 -25.47 -6.22 67.27
CA LYS A 2 -24.74 -5.72 66.08
C LYS A 2 -23.22 -5.93 66.15
N THR A 3 -22.73 -6.92 65.40
CA THR A 3 -21.54 -6.78 64.55
C THR A 3 -21.53 -7.93 63.53
N VAL A 4 -21.89 -7.62 62.27
CA VAL A 4 -21.66 -8.48 61.11
C VAL A 4 -20.52 -7.85 60.33
N SER A 5 -19.48 -8.65 60.06
CA SER A 5 -18.32 -8.27 59.26
C SER A 5 -18.71 -8.05 57.81
N ILE A 6 -18.17 -7.00 57.19
CA ILE A 6 -18.23 -6.78 55.74
C ILE A 6 -16.78 -6.78 55.25
N GLY A 7 -16.39 -7.88 54.60
CA GLY A 7 -15.14 -7.96 53.84
C GLY A 7 -15.34 -7.34 52.47
N THR A 8 -14.61 -6.26 52.19
CA THR A 8 -14.60 -5.61 50.87
C THR A 8 -13.65 -6.37 49.95
N ILE A 9 -14.20 -7.13 49.01
CA ILE A 9 -13.43 -7.74 47.92
C ILE A 9 -13.25 -6.68 46.84
N PHE A 10 -12.01 -6.27 46.60
CA PHE A 10 -11.60 -5.47 45.45
C PHE A 10 -11.66 -6.35 44.20
N THR A 11 -12.72 -6.25 43.40
CA THR A 11 -12.72 -6.78 42.03
C THR A 11 -12.04 -5.79 41.12
N ILE A 12 -10.76 -6.01 40.87
CA ILE A 12 -10.00 -5.31 39.84
C ILE A 12 -10.51 -5.85 38.50
N VAL A 13 -11.39 -5.10 37.83
CA VAL A 13 -11.77 -5.41 36.46
C VAL A 13 -10.55 -5.06 35.60
N ALA A 14 -9.79 -6.08 35.22
CA ALA A 14 -8.76 -5.92 34.20
C ALA A 14 -9.46 -5.50 32.91
N SER A 15 -9.35 -4.22 32.56
CA SER A 15 -9.65 -3.75 31.22
C SER A 15 -8.75 -4.52 30.27
N ALA A 16 -9.29 -5.55 29.63
CA ALA A 16 -8.68 -6.09 28.43
C ALA A 16 -8.65 -4.93 27.44
N ALA A 17 -7.48 -4.29 27.31
CA ALA A 17 -7.17 -3.46 26.18
C ALA A 17 -7.34 -4.40 24.98
N HIS A 18 -8.49 -4.29 24.30
CA HIS A 18 -8.72 -4.96 23.03
C HIS A 18 -7.73 -4.28 22.09
N GLY A 19 -6.52 -4.81 22.01
CA GLY A 19 -5.62 -4.47 20.91
C GLY A 19 -6.44 -4.66 19.66
N ALA A 20 -6.60 -3.60 18.87
CA ALA A 20 -7.38 -3.66 17.65
C ALA A 20 -6.91 -4.88 16.85
N GLU A 21 -7.84 -5.77 16.54
CA GLU A 21 -7.54 -7.00 15.81
C GLU A 21 -6.87 -6.62 14.48
N CYS A 22 -5.74 -7.26 14.16
CA CYS A 22 -5.03 -6.97 12.92
C CYS A 22 -5.94 -7.22 11.72
N ILE A 23 -5.97 -6.29 10.77
CA ILE A 23 -6.79 -6.42 9.56
C ILE A 23 -6.25 -7.58 8.72
N ASP A 24 -7.00 -8.67 8.64
CA ASP A 24 -6.66 -9.82 7.80
C ASP A 24 -7.24 -9.67 6.38
N ALA A 25 -7.00 -10.65 5.51
CA ALA A 25 -7.50 -10.67 4.14
C ALA A 25 -9.04 -10.60 4.04
N LYS A 26 -9.76 -11.03 5.08
CA LYS A 26 -11.23 -10.99 5.12
C LYS A 26 -11.71 -9.59 5.47
N ALA A 27 -11.15 -9.00 6.53
CA ALA A 27 -11.45 -7.64 6.97
C ALA A 27 -11.05 -6.60 5.91
N ALA A 28 -9.94 -6.80 5.21
CA ALA A 28 -9.46 -5.92 4.15
C ALA A 28 -10.47 -5.71 3.00
N LYS A 29 -11.42 -6.63 2.81
CA LYS A 29 -12.50 -6.50 1.81
C LYS A 29 -13.48 -5.38 2.12
N ALA A 30 -13.59 -4.97 3.38
CA ALA A 30 -14.38 -3.80 3.76
C ALA A 30 -13.61 -2.48 3.51
N GLY A 31 -12.31 -2.58 3.26
CA GLY A 31 -11.36 -1.47 3.23
C GLY A 31 -10.71 -1.23 4.60
N PHE A 32 -9.65 -0.42 4.60
CA PHE A 32 -8.84 -0.12 5.77
C PHE A 32 -8.07 1.18 5.59
N ILE A 33 -7.49 1.69 6.68
CA ILE A 33 -6.65 2.88 6.68
C ILE A 33 -5.22 2.48 7.02
N LEU A 34 -4.26 3.02 6.27
CA LEU A 34 -2.85 3.00 6.60
C LEU A 34 -2.38 4.41 6.96
N GLU A 35 -1.59 4.55 8.03
CA GLU A 35 -1.12 5.85 8.53
C GLU A 35 0.39 5.83 8.81
N ARG A 36 1.02 6.99 8.61
CA ARG A 36 2.33 7.38 9.17
C ARG A 36 2.33 8.90 9.37
N PRO A 37 3.30 9.50 10.07
CA PRO A 37 3.33 10.94 10.28
C PRO A 37 3.15 11.73 8.96
N GLY A 38 2.15 12.61 8.94
CA GLY A 38 1.87 13.49 7.81
C GLY A 38 1.05 12.90 6.65
N ILE A 39 0.64 11.62 6.70
CA ILE A 39 -0.19 10.99 5.67
C ILE A 39 -1.14 9.93 6.24
N GLN A 40 -2.39 9.98 5.79
CA GLN A 40 -3.40 8.96 5.99
C GLN A 40 -3.88 8.47 4.62
N SER A 41 -3.90 7.16 4.42
CA SER A 41 -4.29 6.55 3.15
C SER A 41 -5.41 5.55 3.40
N GLU A 42 -6.58 5.83 2.84
CA GLU A 42 -7.75 4.96 2.88
C GLU A 42 -7.78 4.05 1.65
N PHE A 43 -7.75 2.74 1.88
CA PHE A 43 -7.78 1.70 0.87
C PHE A 43 -9.17 1.09 0.78
N ARG A 44 -9.76 1.10 -0.41
CA ARG A 44 -11.03 0.43 -0.70
C ARG A 44 -10.93 -0.43 -1.96
N PRO A 45 -11.46 -1.68 -1.95
CA PRO A 45 -11.65 -2.42 -3.18
C PRO A 45 -12.49 -1.63 -4.18
N ALA A 46 -12.03 -1.62 -5.43
CA ALA A 46 -12.72 -1.01 -6.56
C ALA A 46 -12.96 -2.07 -7.64
N ALA A 47 -13.79 -1.73 -8.63
CA ALA A 47 -14.11 -2.63 -9.73
C ALA A 47 -12.86 -3.06 -10.52
N GLY A 48 -12.93 -4.19 -11.21
CA GLY A 48 -11.86 -4.62 -12.12
C GLY A 48 -10.57 -5.11 -11.44
N GLY A 49 -10.62 -5.46 -10.15
CA GLY A 49 -9.43 -5.90 -9.40
C GLY A 49 -8.50 -4.76 -9.00
N MET A 50 -9.05 -3.54 -8.91
CA MET A 50 -8.32 -2.35 -8.48
C MET A 50 -8.54 -2.09 -6.99
N MET A 51 -7.61 -1.34 -6.40
CA MET A 51 -7.77 -0.69 -5.11
C MET A 51 -7.84 0.83 -5.35
N SER A 52 -8.89 1.47 -4.86
CA SER A 52 -8.94 2.92 -4.72
C SER A 52 -8.19 3.30 -3.45
N VAL A 53 -7.29 4.28 -3.55
CA VAL A 53 -6.49 4.78 -2.44
C VAL A 53 -6.69 6.28 -2.35
N ALA A 54 -7.44 6.73 -1.36
CA ALA A 54 -7.59 8.14 -1.04
C ALA A 54 -6.47 8.53 -0.06
N ASN A 55 -5.59 9.42 -0.50
CA ASN A 55 -4.47 9.91 0.30
C ASN A 55 -4.77 11.32 0.79
N GLU A 56 -4.74 11.49 2.10
CA GLU A 56 -4.74 12.78 2.78
C GLU A 56 -3.34 13.08 3.29
N TYR A 57 -2.84 14.27 2.97
CA TYR A 57 -1.51 14.72 3.37
C TYR A 57 -1.65 15.95 4.27
N GLN A 58 -0.78 16.08 5.28
CA GLN A 58 -0.80 17.23 6.18
C GLN A 58 -0.47 18.56 5.48
N PHE A 59 0.37 18.53 4.44
CA PHE A 59 0.90 19.73 3.78
C PHE A 59 0.76 19.74 2.25
N GLN A 60 0.04 18.77 1.67
CA GLN A 60 -0.14 18.65 0.21
C GLN A 60 -1.61 18.43 -0.11
N SER A 61 -2.02 18.78 -1.34
CA SER A 61 -3.36 18.46 -1.83
C SER A 61 -3.63 16.95 -1.74
N PRO A 62 -4.84 16.55 -1.31
CA PRO A 62 -5.26 15.16 -1.35
C PRO A 62 -5.16 14.57 -2.77
N GLN A 63 -4.99 13.25 -2.83
CA GLN A 63 -4.89 12.52 -4.10
C GLN A 63 -5.67 11.23 -4.03
N THR A 64 -6.41 10.91 -5.09
CA THR A 64 -7.02 9.58 -5.25
C THR A 64 -6.25 8.80 -6.29
N GLN A 65 -5.75 7.62 -5.93
CA GLN A 65 -5.10 6.69 -6.83
C GLN A 65 -6.00 5.47 -7.07
N PHE A 66 -5.88 4.88 -8.26
CA PHE A 66 -6.40 3.55 -8.54
C PHE A 66 -5.22 2.67 -8.89
N LEU A 67 -5.04 1.62 -8.09
CA LEU A 67 -3.93 0.68 -8.18
C LEU A 67 -4.46 -0.68 -8.61
N PHE A 68 -4.04 -1.19 -9.76
CA PHE A 68 -4.36 -2.56 -10.16
C PHE A 68 -3.65 -3.55 -9.23
N GLY A 69 -4.42 -4.45 -8.63
CA GLY A 69 -3.95 -5.38 -7.60
C GLY A 69 -3.36 -4.71 -6.37
N GLY A 70 -3.58 -3.41 -6.16
CA GLY A 70 -3.00 -2.66 -5.05
C GLY A 70 -1.52 -2.29 -5.19
N LEU A 71 -0.94 -2.51 -6.39
CA LEU A 71 0.49 -2.36 -6.62
C LEU A 71 0.83 -1.45 -7.80
N ILE A 72 0.13 -1.61 -8.93
CA ILE A 72 0.45 -0.89 -10.17
C ILE A 72 -0.53 0.28 -10.30
N GLU A 73 -0.03 1.52 -10.18
CA GLU A 73 -0.86 2.70 -10.43
C GLU A 73 -1.33 2.74 -11.89
N VAL A 74 -2.64 2.82 -12.09
CA VAL A 74 -3.26 2.95 -13.42
C VAL A 74 -3.92 4.31 -13.61
N PHE A 75 -4.34 4.94 -12.52
CA PHE A 75 -4.91 6.28 -12.56
C PHE A 75 -4.59 7.04 -11.28
N ARG A 76 -4.40 8.34 -11.39
CA ARG A 76 -4.27 9.27 -10.28
C ARG A 76 -5.02 10.54 -10.60
N ASP A 77 -5.80 10.99 -9.63
CA ASP A 77 -6.50 12.25 -9.63
C ASP A 77 -6.01 13.12 -8.47
N SER A 78 -5.79 14.40 -8.73
CA SER A 78 -5.33 15.38 -7.76
C SER A 78 -5.63 16.79 -8.26
N ASP A 79 -5.61 17.78 -7.36
CA ASP A 79 -5.72 19.20 -7.73
C ASP A 79 -4.59 19.67 -8.68
N THR A 80 -3.45 18.97 -8.65
CA THR A 80 -2.30 19.26 -9.52
C THR A 80 -2.43 18.65 -10.92
N GLY A 81 -3.47 17.85 -11.14
CA GLY A 81 -3.80 17.24 -12.41
C GLY A 81 -4.05 15.73 -12.33
N GLN A 82 -4.56 15.22 -13.44
CA GLN A 82 -4.87 13.82 -13.67
C GLN A 82 -3.78 13.13 -14.48
N LEU A 83 -3.59 11.86 -14.16
CA LEU A 83 -2.61 11.00 -14.81
C LEU A 83 -3.20 9.60 -15.00
N ALA A 84 -3.05 9.04 -16.20
CA ALA A 84 -3.46 7.67 -16.50
C ALA A 84 -2.31 6.88 -17.12
N LEU A 85 -2.11 5.63 -16.68
CA LEU A 85 -1.22 4.67 -17.31
C LEU A 85 -2.08 3.67 -18.07
N ILE A 86 -1.98 3.68 -19.40
CA ILE A 86 -2.70 2.75 -20.26
C ILE A 86 -1.76 1.58 -20.61
N PRO A 87 -1.96 0.38 -20.04
CA PRO A 87 -1.13 -0.78 -20.35
C PRO A 87 -1.42 -1.31 -21.75
N PHE A 88 -0.38 -1.78 -22.44
CA PHE A 88 -0.51 -2.51 -23.70
C PHE A 88 -0.70 -4.02 -23.50
N SER A 89 -0.56 -4.51 -22.27
CA SER A 89 -0.78 -5.91 -21.91
C SER A 89 -1.81 -6.07 -20.80
N ASP A 90 -2.48 -7.21 -20.77
CA ASP A 90 -3.40 -7.56 -19.70
C ASP A 90 -2.68 -7.72 -18.34
N LEU A 91 -2.88 -6.75 -17.43
CA LEU A 91 -2.27 -6.73 -16.10
C LEU A 91 -2.72 -7.91 -15.23
N ARG A 92 -3.87 -8.53 -15.51
CA ARG A 92 -4.35 -9.70 -14.76
C ARG A 92 -3.37 -10.86 -14.83
N LYS A 93 -2.58 -10.96 -15.90
CA LYS A 93 -1.56 -12.00 -16.08
C LYS A 93 -0.37 -11.87 -15.12
N LEU A 94 -0.22 -10.72 -14.46
CA LEU A 94 0.85 -10.48 -13.48
C LEU A 94 0.52 -11.06 -12.11
N PHE A 95 -0.75 -11.28 -11.79
CA PHE A 95 -1.20 -11.67 -10.47
C PHE A 95 -1.75 -13.12 -10.45
N PRO A 96 -1.60 -13.87 -9.35
CA PRO A 96 -0.85 -13.49 -8.14
C PRO A 96 0.66 -13.47 -8.39
N LEU A 97 1.35 -12.52 -7.77
CA LEU A 97 2.80 -12.42 -7.85
C LEU A 97 3.46 -13.60 -7.15
N LYS A 98 4.55 -14.10 -7.75
CA LYS A 98 5.34 -15.22 -7.21
C LYS A 98 6.76 -14.77 -6.93
N ALA A 99 7.34 -15.23 -5.82
CA ALA A 99 8.75 -15.00 -5.53
C ALA A 99 9.64 -15.49 -6.68
N GLY A 100 10.65 -14.71 -7.04
CA GLY A 100 11.54 -14.94 -8.17
C GLY A 100 10.95 -14.56 -9.54
N ALA A 101 9.67 -14.20 -9.63
CA ALA A 101 9.05 -13.84 -10.90
C ALA A 101 9.57 -12.50 -11.43
N LYS A 102 9.76 -12.45 -12.75
CA LYS A 102 10.09 -11.24 -13.49
C LYS A 102 9.06 -11.03 -14.59
N SER A 103 8.63 -9.80 -14.76
CA SER A 103 7.68 -9.45 -15.82
C SER A 103 7.94 -8.04 -16.33
N LYS A 104 7.55 -7.81 -17.57
CA LYS A 104 7.65 -6.50 -18.22
C LYS A 104 6.30 -6.16 -18.84
N THR A 105 5.84 -4.94 -18.61
CA THR A 105 4.66 -4.38 -19.28
C THR A 105 5.01 -3.03 -19.89
N LEU A 106 4.48 -2.77 -21.07
CA LEU A 106 4.55 -1.47 -21.72
C LEU A 106 3.31 -0.65 -21.40
N PHE A 107 3.50 0.65 -21.21
CA PHE A 107 2.44 1.60 -20.93
C PHE A 107 2.61 2.84 -21.80
N VAL A 108 1.50 3.54 -22.04
CA VAL A 108 1.54 4.96 -22.39
C VAL A 108 1.00 5.77 -21.23
N ARG A 109 1.70 6.85 -20.87
CA ARG A 109 1.30 7.78 -19.83
C ARG A 109 0.54 8.95 -20.44
N LEU A 110 -0.70 9.13 -20.02
CA LEU A 110 -1.55 10.25 -20.39
C LEU A 110 -1.62 11.25 -19.24
N ALA A 111 -1.58 12.53 -19.57
CA ALA A 111 -1.82 13.62 -18.63
C ALA A 111 -2.69 14.68 -19.30
N ALA A 112 -3.50 15.38 -18.51
CA ALA A 112 -4.40 16.40 -19.05
C ALA A 112 -3.63 17.45 -19.88
N ASN A 113 -4.16 17.74 -21.08
CA ASN A 113 -3.64 18.74 -22.01
C ASN A 113 -2.17 18.53 -22.46
N LYS A 114 -1.65 17.30 -22.38
CA LYS A 114 -0.28 16.97 -22.82
C LYS A 114 -0.30 15.79 -23.78
N GLN A 115 0.44 15.91 -24.87
CA GLN A 115 0.70 14.78 -25.76
C GLN A 115 1.60 13.75 -25.05
N PRO A 116 1.36 12.43 -25.23
CA PRO A 116 2.24 11.41 -24.69
C PRO A 116 3.65 11.55 -25.27
N LYS A 117 4.67 11.37 -24.43
CA LYS A 117 6.08 11.52 -24.83
C LYS A 117 6.71 10.26 -25.43
N GLY A 118 5.96 9.17 -25.54
CA GLY A 118 6.42 7.86 -25.98
C GLY A 118 5.90 6.73 -25.10
N THR A 119 6.40 5.52 -25.32
CA THR A 119 6.06 4.33 -24.53
C THR A 119 7.00 4.21 -23.33
N GLU A 120 6.45 3.93 -22.14
CA GLU A 120 7.19 3.59 -20.93
C GLU A 120 7.19 2.08 -20.70
N THR A 121 8.26 1.57 -20.10
CA THR A 121 8.37 0.19 -19.65
C THR A 121 8.28 0.15 -18.13
N LEU A 122 7.41 -0.70 -17.58
CA LEU A 122 7.47 -1.15 -16.18
C LEU A 122 8.08 -2.56 -16.14
N GLU A 123 9.23 -2.68 -15.48
CA GLU A 123 9.82 -3.96 -15.12
C GLU A 123 9.47 -4.26 -13.66
N ILE A 124 8.98 -5.48 -13.41
CA ILE A 124 8.68 -6.00 -12.09
C ILE A 124 9.61 -7.17 -11.83
N ASN A 125 10.29 -7.15 -10.69
CA ASN A 125 11.11 -8.24 -10.19
C ASN A 125 10.75 -8.54 -8.74
N VAL A 126 10.18 -9.72 -8.49
CA VAL A 126 9.78 -10.14 -7.15
C VAL A 126 10.96 -10.85 -6.49
N LYS A 127 11.70 -10.17 -5.60
CA LYS A 127 12.91 -10.74 -4.98
C LYS A 127 12.59 -11.92 -4.06
N GLY A 128 11.56 -11.80 -3.24
CA GLY A 128 11.25 -12.81 -2.22
C GLY A 128 10.11 -12.41 -1.31
N LYS A 129 9.94 -13.19 -0.24
CA LYS A 129 8.99 -12.94 0.85
C LYS A 129 9.72 -12.41 2.06
N GLU A 130 9.10 -11.47 2.76
CA GLU A 130 9.59 -10.88 4.00
C GLU A 130 8.41 -10.64 4.96
N THR A 131 8.70 -10.22 6.18
CA THR A 131 7.69 -9.76 7.13
C THR A 131 7.83 -8.25 7.34
N PHE A 132 6.72 -7.53 7.30
CA PHE A 132 6.66 -6.11 7.62
C PHE A 132 5.68 -5.86 8.77
N SER A 133 6.04 -4.95 9.68
CA SER A 133 5.24 -4.65 10.86
C SER A 133 4.49 -3.33 10.70
N LEU A 134 3.21 -3.32 11.06
CA LEU A 134 2.39 -2.12 11.25
C LEU A 134 1.93 -2.10 12.71
N GLY A 135 2.63 -1.34 13.55
CA GLY A 135 2.47 -1.40 15.00
C GLY A 135 2.75 -2.81 15.52
N ALA A 136 1.76 -3.40 16.21
CA ALA A 136 1.84 -4.77 16.71
C ALA A 136 1.55 -5.84 15.63
N CYS A 137 1.00 -5.45 14.48
CA CYS A 137 0.59 -6.38 13.43
C CYS A 137 1.76 -6.73 12.51
N LYS A 138 1.86 -8.01 12.13
CA LYS A 138 2.89 -8.52 11.23
C LYS A 138 2.26 -9.08 9.96
N TYR A 139 2.73 -8.63 8.81
CA TYR A 139 2.22 -9.02 7.49
C TYR A 139 3.31 -9.68 6.66
N ASN A 140 2.93 -10.74 5.94
CA ASN A 140 3.78 -11.30 4.90
C ASN A 140 3.74 -10.37 3.68
N VAL A 141 4.90 -9.88 3.27
CA VAL A 141 5.05 -9.00 2.11
C VAL A 141 5.94 -9.65 1.07
N LEU A 142 5.69 -9.33 -0.20
CA LEU A 142 6.60 -9.57 -1.30
C LEU A 142 7.45 -8.31 -1.49
N ALA A 143 8.76 -8.48 -1.58
CA ALA A 143 9.66 -7.41 -2.00
C ALA A 143 9.66 -7.33 -3.53
N VAL A 144 8.97 -6.33 -4.06
CA VAL A 144 8.72 -6.16 -5.49
C VAL A 144 9.47 -4.94 -6.00
N THR A 145 10.58 -5.14 -6.70
CA THR A 145 11.27 -4.05 -7.39
C THR A 145 10.47 -3.64 -8.62
N GLN A 146 10.13 -2.36 -8.69
CA GLN A 146 9.51 -1.72 -9.85
C GLN A 146 10.53 -0.76 -10.47
N THR A 147 10.89 -1.00 -11.72
CA THR A 147 11.75 -0.10 -12.49
C THR A 147 10.95 0.46 -13.66
N ILE A 148 10.81 1.79 -13.71
CA ILE A 148 10.12 2.49 -14.79
C ILE A 148 11.17 3.08 -15.72
N LYS A 149 11.10 2.74 -17.01
CA LYS A 149 12.02 3.24 -18.04
C LYS A 149 11.25 3.99 -19.12
N ASN A 150 11.85 5.04 -19.66
CA ASN A 150 11.32 5.72 -20.85
C ASN A 150 11.56 4.91 -22.13
N GLU A 151 11.09 5.43 -23.26
CA GLU A 151 11.23 4.79 -24.58
C GLU A 151 12.69 4.57 -25.00
N ALA A 152 13.60 5.46 -24.58
CA ALA A 152 15.04 5.33 -24.80
C ALA A 152 15.72 4.30 -23.87
N GLY A 153 14.97 3.63 -23.00
CA GLY A 153 15.48 2.64 -22.04
C GLY A 153 16.13 3.24 -20.79
N LYS A 154 16.08 4.57 -20.60
CA LYS A 154 16.62 5.24 -19.42
C LYS A 154 15.66 5.06 -18.24
N THR A 155 16.20 4.59 -17.10
CA THR A 155 15.48 4.53 -15.82
C THR A 155 15.01 5.93 -15.40
N GLN A 156 13.72 6.06 -15.19
CA GLN A 156 13.07 7.26 -14.66
C GLN A 156 12.79 7.15 -13.17
N ASP A 157 12.45 5.95 -12.71
CA ASP A 157 12.14 5.66 -11.31
C ASP A 157 12.49 4.19 -11.02
N GLU A 158 12.97 3.93 -9.81
CA GLU A 158 13.25 2.59 -9.32
C GLU A 158 13.08 2.54 -7.80
N PHE A 159 12.25 1.61 -7.33
CA PHE A 159 12.06 1.37 -5.91
C PHE A 159 11.62 -0.08 -5.66
N THR A 160 11.75 -0.54 -4.41
CA THR A 160 11.20 -1.82 -3.98
C THR A 160 9.96 -1.60 -3.13
N ALA A 161 8.81 -2.02 -3.63
CA ALA A 161 7.54 -2.05 -2.90
C ALA A 161 7.48 -3.28 -1.98
N LEU A 162 7.22 -3.06 -0.70
CA LEU A 162 6.85 -4.13 0.25
C LEU A 162 5.34 -4.36 0.15
N TYR A 163 4.96 -5.22 -0.79
CA TYR A 163 3.58 -5.47 -1.17
C TYR A 163 2.98 -6.60 -0.34
N ALA A 164 1.92 -6.34 0.42
CA ALA A 164 1.13 -7.34 1.13
C ALA A 164 0.00 -7.87 0.22
N PRO A 165 0.08 -9.11 -0.31
CA PRO A 165 -0.93 -9.63 -1.23
C PRO A 165 -2.30 -9.78 -0.59
N ASP A 166 -2.33 -10.14 0.71
CA ASP A 166 -3.55 -10.34 1.48
C ASP A 166 -4.35 -9.04 1.69
N LEU A 167 -3.64 -7.91 1.72
CA LEU A 167 -4.24 -6.58 1.86
C LEU A 167 -4.42 -5.88 0.50
N GLN A 168 -3.81 -6.41 -0.56
CA GLN A 168 -3.62 -5.71 -1.84
C GLN A 168 -3.12 -4.28 -1.61
N ALA A 169 -2.01 -4.14 -0.90
CA ALA A 169 -1.43 -2.83 -0.60
C ALA A 169 0.08 -2.87 -0.50
N VAL A 170 0.72 -1.77 -0.88
CA VAL A 170 2.15 -1.53 -0.63
C VAL A 170 2.28 -0.89 0.75
N LEU A 171 2.89 -1.61 1.69
CA LEU A 171 3.03 -1.17 3.09
C LEU A 171 4.24 -0.26 3.31
N ALA A 172 5.25 -0.38 2.45
CA ALA A 172 6.40 0.51 2.43
C ALA A 172 7.07 0.50 1.06
N ARG A 173 7.84 1.55 0.80
CA ARG A 173 8.78 1.63 -0.32
C ARG A 173 10.20 1.71 0.22
N ARG A 174 11.09 0.93 -0.36
CA ARG A 174 12.53 0.97 -0.12
C ARG A 174 13.18 1.62 -1.32
N TYR A 175 14.01 2.62 -1.07
CA TYR A 175 14.80 3.30 -2.08
C TYR A 175 16.26 2.92 -1.87
N ASP A 176 16.89 2.42 -2.94
CA ASP A 176 18.33 2.20 -2.98
C ASP A 176 18.97 3.52 -3.39
N GLU A 177 19.63 4.19 -2.44
CA GLU A 177 20.24 5.51 -2.68
C GLU A 177 21.61 5.40 -3.40
N GLY A 178 21.97 4.21 -3.91
CA GLY A 178 23.26 3.98 -4.58
C GLY A 178 24.45 4.03 -3.62
N THR A 179 24.18 3.93 -2.33
CA THR A 179 25.14 3.82 -1.23
C THR A 179 24.73 2.64 -0.34
N ASN A 180 25.50 2.31 0.69
CA ASN A 180 25.06 1.30 1.69
C ASN A 180 23.84 1.77 2.53
N ALA A 181 23.28 2.96 2.27
CA ALA A 181 22.08 3.46 2.92
C ALA A 181 20.84 3.12 2.08
N GLU A 182 20.00 2.23 2.61
CA GLU A 182 18.65 1.98 2.12
C GLU A 182 17.67 2.79 2.97
N SER A 183 16.82 3.62 2.35
CA SER A 183 15.76 4.32 3.06
C SER A 183 14.42 3.61 2.90
N VAL A 184 13.80 3.27 4.02
CA VAL A 184 12.48 2.62 4.06
C VAL A 184 11.43 3.63 4.47
N VAL A 185 10.49 3.88 3.57
CA VAL A 185 9.37 4.79 3.76
C VAL A 185 8.11 3.95 3.86
N GLY A 186 7.69 3.64 5.09
CA GLY A 186 6.57 2.74 5.37
C GLY A 186 5.46 3.38 6.18
N TYR A 187 4.26 2.81 6.07
CA TYR A 187 3.19 3.05 7.03
C TYR A 187 3.57 2.46 8.39
N GLU A 188 3.03 3.03 9.45
CA GLU A 188 3.29 2.63 10.84
C GLU A 188 2.08 1.96 11.47
N VAL A 189 0.87 2.32 11.06
CA VAL A 189 -0.38 1.85 11.67
C VAL A 189 -1.36 1.41 10.59
N ILE A 190 -2.14 0.38 10.92
CA ILE A 190 -3.30 -0.08 10.15
C ILE A 190 -4.54 -0.08 11.04
N LYS A 191 -5.67 0.39 10.50
CA LYS A 191 -6.95 0.48 11.20
C LYS A 191 -8.10 0.04 10.29
N PRO A 192 -9.21 -0.48 10.84
CA PRO A 192 -10.43 -0.63 10.07
C PRO A 192 -10.97 0.75 9.65
N LEU A 193 -11.78 0.78 8.60
CA LEU A 193 -12.53 1.99 8.27
C LEU A 193 -13.55 2.30 9.38
N PRO A 194 -13.81 3.59 9.66
CA PRO A 194 -14.91 3.96 10.53
C PRO A 194 -16.23 3.50 9.90
N ASN A 195 -17.11 2.93 10.74
CA ASN A 195 -18.47 2.56 10.36
C ASN A 195 -19.35 3.79 10.10
#